data_AF-A0A4S2AKW5-F1
#
_entry.id   AF-A0A4S2AKW5-F1
#
_cell.length_a   1.000
_cell.length_b   1.000
_cell.length_c   1.000
_cell.angle_alpha   90.00
_cell.angle_beta   90.00
_cell.angle_gamma   90.00
#
_symmetry.space_group_name_H-M   'P 1'
#
loop_
_entity.id
_entity.type
_entity.pdbx_description
1 polymer ?
#
loop_
_entity_poly.entity_id
_entity_poly.type
_entity_poly.pdbx_seq_one_letter_code
_entity_poly.pdbx_strand_id
1 'polypeptide(L)'
;LRGSYFKARENHIIEVNHRLNQYKRQARERLVSEEGVRHRGRRCIEPEAVFGQMKYNMAYRRFRHVGEDKVTMDFAFFAIAFNIKKMCAKLRKTGKELITLTKSIFIGLFITRYNGNIVTCYQMNEKKAA
;
A
#
# COMPACT_ATOMS: atom_id res chain seq x y z
N LEU A 1 11.28 -38.45 12.17
CA LEU A 1 11.02 -38.09 10.76
C LEU A 1 12.37 -38.01 10.04
N ARG A 2 12.67 -38.94 9.12
CA ARG A 2 13.94 -38.93 8.36
C ARG A 2 13.92 -37.74 7.38
N GLY A 3 14.57 -36.66 7.77
CA GLY A 3 14.86 -35.53 6.89
C GLY A 3 16.09 -35.81 6.04
N SER A 4 16.02 -35.40 4.78
CA SER A 4 17.16 -35.06 3.93
C SER A 4 18.15 -36.18 3.62
N TYR A 5 17.98 -36.80 2.45
CA TYR A 5 19.02 -37.43 1.63
C TYR A 5 20.18 -38.10 2.40
N PHE A 6 20.02 -39.39 2.69
CA PHE A 6 21.11 -40.22 3.20
C PHE A 6 22.07 -40.56 2.05
N LYS A 7 23.30 -40.04 2.10
CA LYS A 7 24.33 -40.27 1.08
C LYS A 7 24.89 -41.70 1.24
N ALA A 8 24.16 -42.69 0.73
CA ALA A 8 24.61 -44.09 0.68
C ALA A 8 25.55 -44.33 -0.51
N ARG A 9 26.46 -45.30 -0.36
CA ARG A 9 27.46 -45.70 -1.35
C ARG A 9 26.90 -46.60 -2.48
N GLU A 10 25.62 -46.98 -2.36
CA GLU A 10 24.88 -47.93 -3.22
C GLU A 10 23.53 -47.33 -3.67
N ASN A 11 22.82 -48.04 -4.56
CA ASN A 11 21.56 -47.61 -5.20
C ASN A 11 20.58 -46.93 -4.23
N HIS A 12 20.20 -45.69 -4.52
CA HIS A 12 19.35 -44.87 -3.66
C HIS A 12 17.88 -45.32 -3.70
N ILE A 13 17.30 -45.63 -2.54
CA ILE A 13 15.85 -45.85 -2.39
C ILE A 13 15.19 -44.52 -2.07
N ILE A 14 14.40 -43.99 -3.01
CA ILE A 14 13.64 -42.75 -2.83
C ILE A 14 12.24 -43.10 -2.35
N GLU A 15 11.94 -42.80 -1.10
CA GLU A 15 10.59 -42.94 -0.55
C GLU A 15 9.76 -41.69 -0.87
N VAL A 16 8.73 -41.84 -1.72
CA VAL A 16 7.86 -40.74 -2.16
C VAL A 16 6.47 -40.88 -1.53
N ASN A 17 6.04 -39.84 -0.81
CA ASN A 17 4.66 -39.75 -0.33
C ASN A 17 3.75 -39.13 -1.42
N HIS A 18 3.00 -39.98 -2.12
CA HIS A 18 2.12 -39.55 -3.21
C HIS A 18 0.97 -38.65 -2.74
N ARG A 19 0.39 -38.91 -1.55
CA ARG A 19 -0.68 -38.07 -0.98
C ARG A 19 -0.19 -36.66 -0.66
N LEU A 20 0.98 -36.54 -0.03
CA LEU A 20 1.59 -35.24 0.25
C LEU A 20 1.88 -34.47 -1.05
N ASN A 21 2.34 -35.16 -2.08
CA ASN A 21 2.60 -34.54 -3.39
C ASN A 21 1.31 -34.04 -4.04
N GLN A 22 0.19 -34.76 -3.91
CA GLN A 22 -1.12 -34.29 -4.38
C GLN A 22 -1.54 -33.00 -3.68
N TYR A 23 -1.43 -32.92 -2.34
CA TYR A 23 -1.76 -31.68 -1.61
C TYR A 23 -0.85 -30.51 -1.99
N LYS A 24 0.47 -30.75 -2.14
CA LYS A 24 1.42 -29.74 -2.60
C LYS A 24 1.09 -29.24 -4.00
N ARG A 25 0.63 -30.12 -4.89
CA ARG A 25 0.19 -29.78 -6.24
C ARG A 25 -1.06 -28.90 -6.21
N GLN A 26 -2.10 -29.30 -5.47
CA GLN A 26 -3.31 -28.49 -5.31
C GLN A 26 -3.03 -27.11 -4.72
N ALA A 27 -2.17 -27.02 -3.70
CA ALA A 27 -1.76 -25.75 -3.13
C ALA A 27 -1.02 -24.88 -4.17
N ARG A 28 -0.11 -25.47 -4.95
CA ARG A 28 0.62 -24.77 -6.01
C ARG A 28 -0.33 -24.24 -7.09
N GLU A 29 -1.26 -25.06 -7.55
CA GLU A 29 -2.26 -24.68 -8.55
C GLU A 29 -3.10 -23.49 -8.07
N ARG A 30 -3.60 -23.53 -6.83
CA ARG A 30 -4.33 -22.40 -6.22
C ARG A 30 -3.47 -21.14 -6.11
N LEU A 31 -2.20 -21.30 -5.75
CA LEU A 31 -1.28 -20.20 -5.52
C LEU A 31 -0.72 -19.56 -6.81
N VAL A 32 -0.73 -20.28 -7.94
CA VAL A 32 -0.29 -19.83 -9.27
C VAL A 32 -1.46 -19.38 -10.14
N SER A 33 -2.69 -19.77 -9.78
CA SER A 33 -3.91 -19.21 -10.38
C SER A 33 -3.89 -17.68 -10.35
N GLU A 34 -4.59 -17.06 -11.30
CA GLU A 34 -4.71 -15.60 -11.38
C GLU A 34 -5.24 -14.99 -10.08
N GLU A 35 -6.20 -15.66 -9.44
CA GLU A 35 -6.72 -15.26 -8.14
C GLU A 35 -5.64 -15.34 -7.05
N GLY A 36 -4.86 -16.42 -7.03
CA GLY A 36 -3.75 -16.60 -6.11
C GLY A 36 -2.67 -15.54 -6.26
N VAL A 37 -2.31 -15.18 -7.49
CA VAL A 37 -1.35 -14.10 -7.77
C VAL A 37 -1.90 -12.75 -7.30
N ARG A 38 -3.17 -12.45 -7.59
CA ARG A 38 -3.84 -11.23 -7.14
C ARG A 38 -3.84 -11.12 -5.61
N HIS A 39 -4.17 -12.21 -4.91
CA HIS A 39 -4.16 -12.25 -3.44
C HIS A 39 -2.75 -12.05 -2.86
N ARG A 40 -1.72 -12.64 -3.48
CA ARG A 40 -0.32 -12.41 -3.05
C ARG A 40 0.10 -10.95 -3.20
N GLY A 41 -0.24 -10.31 -4.31
CA GLY A 41 0.06 -8.88 -4.51
C GLY A 41 -0.61 -7.99 -3.46
N ARG A 42 -1.84 -8.31 -3.06
CA ARG A 42 -2.58 -7.56 -2.04
C ARG A 42 -2.07 -7.81 -0.62
N ARG A 43 -1.49 -8.99 -0.35
CA ARG A 43 -1.01 -9.38 0.98
C ARG A 43 0.03 -8.41 1.55
N CYS A 44 0.97 -7.97 0.73
CA CYS A 44 2.00 -7.02 1.16
C CYS A 44 1.41 -5.65 1.55
N ILE A 45 0.31 -5.26 0.91
CA ILE A 45 -0.28 -3.93 1.02
C ILE A 45 -1.28 -3.85 2.17
N GLU A 46 -2.11 -4.89 2.35
CA GLU A 46 -3.22 -4.87 3.30
C GLU A 46 -2.89 -5.57 4.61
N PRO A 47 -2.78 -6.92 4.69
CA PRO A 47 -2.54 -7.58 5.96
C PRO A 47 -1.12 -7.33 6.49
N GLU A 48 -0.07 -7.47 5.68
CA GLU A 48 1.31 -7.41 6.20
C GLU A 48 1.70 -6.03 6.71
N ALA A 49 1.34 -4.97 5.98
CA ALA A 49 1.57 -3.60 6.41
C ALA A 49 0.81 -3.26 7.70
N VAL A 50 -0.44 -3.69 7.84
CA VAL A 50 -1.25 -3.44 9.04
C VAL A 50 -0.67 -4.18 10.25
N PHE A 51 -0.32 -5.46 10.10
CA PHE A 51 0.29 -6.23 11.19
C PHE A 51 1.69 -5.70 11.57
N GLY A 52 2.47 -5.23 10.60
CA GLY A 52 3.75 -4.56 10.86
C GLY A 52 3.55 -3.28 11.68
N GLN A 53 2.66 -2.38 11.25
CA GLN A 53 2.38 -1.16 11.99
C GLN A 53 1.79 -1.41 13.37
N MET A 54 0.91 -2.40 13.50
CA MET A 54 0.32 -2.79 14.77
C MET A 54 1.40 -3.23 15.77
N LYS A 55 2.38 -4.02 15.33
CA LYS A 55 3.47 -4.52 16.18
C LYS A 55 4.53 -3.46 16.50
N TYR A 56 5.01 -2.73 15.48
CA TYR A 56 6.14 -1.80 15.63
C TYR A 56 5.72 -0.40 16.07
N ASN A 57 4.68 0.18 15.45
CA ASN A 57 4.29 1.57 15.69
C ASN A 57 3.27 1.71 16.84
N MET A 58 2.44 0.70 17.05
CA MET A 58 1.41 0.71 18.11
C MET A 58 1.77 -0.16 19.32
N ALA A 59 2.95 -0.80 19.30
CA ALA A 59 3.44 -1.72 20.32
C ALA A 59 2.46 -2.85 20.71
N TYR A 60 1.51 -3.18 19.83
CA TYR A 60 0.47 -4.16 20.10
C TYR A 60 0.99 -5.55 19.70
N ARG A 61 1.55 -6.27 20.68
CA ARG A 61 2.23 -7.57 20.47
C ARG A 61 1.34 -8.78 20.75
N ARG A 62 0.35 -8.66 21.63
CA ARG A 62 -0.53 -9.76 22.05
C ARG A 62 -1.94 -9.23 22.33
N PHE A 63 -2.95 -9.99 21.95
CA PHE A 63 -4.33 -9.73 22.36
C PHE A 63 -4.45 -9.83 23.88
N ARG A 64 -5.16 -8.86 24.48
CA ARG A 64 -5.34 -8.82 25.94
C ARG A 64 -6.44 -9.77 26.41
N HIS A 65 -7.42 -10.02 25.55
CA HIS A 65 -8.53 -10.91 25.84
C HIS A 65 -8.24 -12.35 25.42
N VAL A 66 -8.87 -13.28 26.13
CA VAL A 66 -8.84 -14.73 25.85
C VAL A 66 -10.23 -15.16 25.43
N GLY A 67 -10.31 -15.99 24.38
CA GLY A 67 -11.56 -16.41 23.74
C GLY A 67 -11.72 -15.79 22.35
N GLU A 68 -12.14 -16.60 21.39
CA GLU A 68 -12.24 -16.23 19.97
C GLU A 68 -13.12 -14.99 19.75
N ASP A 69 -14.27 -14.93 20.39
CA ASP A 69 -15.21 -13.81 20.25
C ASP A 69 -14.57 -12.47 20.67
N LYS A 70 -13.86 -12.48 21.81
CA LYS A 70 -13.26 -11.27 22.38
C LYS A 70 -12.04 -10.81 21.58
N VAL A 71 -11.23 -11.76 21.11
CA VAL A 71 -10.10 -11.47 20.21
C VAL A 71 -10.61 -10.92 18.88
N THR A 72 -11.71 -11.46 18.37
CA THR A 72 -12.35 -10.99 17.12
C THR A 72 -12.87 -9.57 17.28
N MET A 73 -13.52 -9.24 18.40
CA MET A 73 -13.96 -7.87 18.69
C MET A 73 -12.77 -6.89 18.75
N ASP A 74 -11.70 -7.24 19.49
CA ASP A 74 -10.48 -6.41 19.55
C ASP A 74 -9.93 -6.14 18.15
N PHE A 75 -9.80 -7.19 17.34
CA PHE A 75 -9.31 -7.07 15.96
C PHE A 75 -10.24 -6.23 15.08
N ALA A 76 -11.56 -6.36 15.24
CA ALA A 76 -12.54 -5.55 14.50
C ALA A 76 -12.38 -4.05 14.80
N PHE A 77 -12.22 -3.67 16.06
CA PHE A 77 -11.94 -2.27 16.43
C PHE A 77 -10.64 -1.77 15.81
N PHE A 78 -9.58 -2.57 15.84
CA PHE A 78 -8.33 -2.23 15.15
C PHE A 78 -8.54 -2.02 13.66
N ALA A 79 -9.23 -2.93 12.98
CA ALA A 79 -9.50 -2.82 11.55
C ALA A 79 -10.27 -1.54 11.20
N ILE A 80 -11.30 -1.20 11.98
CA ILE A 80 -12.08 0.04 11.80
C ILE A 80 -11.19 1.27 12.00
N ALA A 81 -10.41 1.32 13.09
CA ALA A 81 -9.52 2.43 13.37
C ALA A 81 -8.45 2.62 12.28
N PHE A 82 -7.88 1.52 11.78
CA PHE A 82 -6.92 1.55 10.67
C PHE A 82 -7.55 2.05 9.37
N ASN A 83 -8.79 1.62 9.07
CA ASN A 83 -9.52 2.09 7.88
C ASN A 83 -9.79 3.60 7.95
N ILE A 84 -10.25 4.10 9.11
CA ILE A 84 -10.44 5.55 9.33
C ILE A 84 -9.12 6.30 9.16
N LYS A 85 -8.03 5.81 9.77
CA LYS A 85 -6.69 6.41 9.63
C LYS A 85 -6.24 6.48 8.16
N LYS A 86 -6.51 5.43 7.38
CA LYS A 86 -6.20 5.37 5.93
C LYS A 86 -7.03 6.39 5.14
N MET A 87 -8.31 6.55 5.47
CA MET A 87 -9.19 7.56 4.86
C MET A 87 -8.70 8.98 5.14
N CYS A 88 -8.39 9.31 6.40
CA CYS A 88 -7.85 10.63 6.76
C CYS A 88 -6.52 10.94 6.04
N ALA A 89 -5.64 9.95 5.89
CA ALA A 89 -4.39 10.11 5.17
C ALA A 89 -4.59 10.43 3.68
N LYS A 90 -5.57 9.78 3.03
CA LYS A 90 -5.95 10.07 1.64
C LYS A 90 -6.49 11.49 1.50
N LEU A 91 -7.47 11.87 2.33
CA LEU A 91 -8.07 13.20 2.32
C LEU A 91 -7.02 14.30 2.48
N ARG A 92 -6.07 14.12 3.41
CA ARG A 92 -4.97 15.08 3.62
C ARG A 92 -4.05 15.19 2.40
N LYS A 93 -3.80 14.09 1.68
CA LYS A 93 -2.96 14.12 0.46
C LYS A 93 -3.67 14.89 -0.66
N THR A 94 -4.94 14.58 -0.91
CA THR A 94 -5.76 15.29 -1.89
C THR A 94 -5.89 16.78 -1.56
N GLY A 95 -6.10 17.13 -0.29
CA GLY A 95 -6.15 18.53 0.15
C GLY A 95 -4.83 19.28 -0.10
N LYS A 96 -3.68 18.64 0.13
CA LYS A 96 -2.36 19.23 -0.18
C LYS A 96 -2.16 19.44 -1.68
N GLU A 97 -2.57 18.49 -2.50
CA GLU A 97 -2.50 18.59 -3.97
C GLU A 97 -3.35 19.77 -4.47
N LEU A 98 -4.57 19.92 -3.93
CA LEU A 98 -5.45 21.05 -4.26
C LEU A 98 -4.87 22.40 -3.84
N ILE A 99 -4.28 22.49 -2.64
CA ILE A 99 -3.60 23.71 -2.17
C ILE A 99 -2.39 24.04 -3.05
N THR A 100 -1.67 23.02 -3.52
CA THR A 100 -0.50 23.20 -4.39
C THR A 100 -0.93 23.72 -5.77
N LEU A 101 -2.00 23.15 -6.33
CA LEU A 101 -2.57 23.58 -7.61
C LEU A 101 -3.14 25.01 -7.54
N THR A 102 -3.84 25.35 -6.46
CA THR A 102 -4.37 26.71 -6.29
C THR A 102 -3.24 27.73 -6.16
N LYS A 103 -2.17 27.43 -5.41
CA LYS A 103 -0.98 28.29 -5.36
C LYS A 103 -0.34 28.49 -6.73
N SER A 104 -0.19 27.44 -7.55
CA SER A 104 0.41 27.56 -8.88
C SER A 104 -0.44 28.41 -9.84
N ILE A 105 -1.77 28.24 -9.80
CA ILE A 105 -2.71 29.06 -10.58
C ILE A 105 -2.62 30.54 -10.17
N PHE A 106 -2.62 30.84 -8.86
CA PHE A 106 -2.52 32.21 -8.36
C PHE A 106 -1.20 32.88 -8.77
N ILE A 107 -0.08 32.16 -8.67
CA ILE A 107 1.23 32.65 -9.13
C ILE A 107 1.21 32.92 -10.64
N GLY A 108 0.67 32.01 -11.44
CA GLY A 108 0.55 32.20 -12.89
C GLY A 108 -0.33 33.40 -13.27
N LEU A 109 -1.45 33.61 -12.56
CA LEU A 109 -2.32 34.76 -12.75
C LEU A 109 -1.63 36.08 -12.39
N PHE A 110 -0.79 36.07 -11.35
CA PHE A 110 -0.03 37.24 -10.93
C PHE A 110 1.05 37.62 -11.96
N ILE A 111 1.80 36.62 -12.46
CA ILE A 111 2.83 36.81 -13.48
C ILE A 111 2.21 37.33 -14.79
N THR A 112 1.10 36.73 -15.25
CA THR A 112 0.41 37.18 -16.47
C THR A 112 -0.15 38.60 -16.33
N ARG A 113 -0.69 38.96 -15.15
CA ARG A 113 -1.13 40.33 -14.88
C ARG A 113 0.01 41.34 -14.86
N TYR A 114 1.14 41.02 -14.24
CA TYR A 114 2.30 41.91 -14.23
C TYR A 114 2.83 42.16 -15.64
N ASN A 115 3.02 41.10 -16.44
CA ASN A 115 3.47 41.22 -17.82
C ASN A 115 2.48 42.00 -18.70
N GLY A 116 1.16 41.77 -18.53
CA GLY A 116 0.13 42.53 -19.25
C GLY A 116 0.14 44.02 -18.92
N ASN A 117 0.24 44.38 -17.63
CA ASN A 117 0.35 45.77 -17.22
C ASN A 117 1.60 46.44 -17.82
N ILE A 118 2.75 45.77 -17.78
CA ILE A 118 3.99 46.27 -18.38
C ILE A 118 3.80 46.56 -19.88
N VAL A 119 3.24 45.62 -20.64
CA VAL A 119 2.97 45.80 -22.08
C VAL A 119 2.04 46.99 -22.35
N THR A 120 0.98 47.16 -21.55
CA THR A 120 0.07 48.31 -21.71
C THR A 120 0.76 49.64 -21.40
N CYS A 121 1.66 49.68 -20.41
CA CYS A 121 2.44 50.87 -20.08
C CYS A 121 3.37 51.28 -21.24
N TYR A 122 4.03 50.31 -21.88
CA TYR A 122 4.85 50.58 -23.07
C TYR A 122 4.01 51.09 -24.25
N GLN A 123 2.88 50.46 -24.55
CA GLN A 123 1.99 50.89 -25.64
C GLN A 123 1.41 52.30 -25.42
N MET A 124 1.12 52.70 -24.18
CA MET A 124 0.65 54.05 -23.87
C MET A 124 1.74 55.13 -24.01
N ASN A 125 3.00 54.78 -23.74
CA ASN A 125 4.12 55.70 -23.96
C ASN A 125 4.41 55.91 -25.44
N GLU A 126 4.36 54.85 -26.27
CA GLU A 126 4.52 55.00 -27.72
C GLU A 126 3.41 55.84 -28.36
N LYS A 127 2.15 55.67 -27.94
CA LYS A 127 1.01 56.47 -28.45
C LYS A 127 1.01 57.94 -28.04
N LYS A 128 1.77 58.32 -27.01
CA LYS A 128 1.96 59.73 -26.61
C LYS A 128 3.15 60.40 -27.31
N ALA A 129 4.04 59.62 -27.92
CA ALA A 129 5.24 60.10 -28.60
C ALA A 129 5.04 60.25 -30.13
N ALA A 130 3.89 59.82 -30.66
CA ALA A 130 3.43 60.04 -32.03
C ALA A 130 2.39 61.18 -32.07
#